data_AF-A0A352NQN0-F1
#
_entry.id   AF-A0A352NQN0-F1
#
_cell.length_a   1.000
_cell.length_b   1.000
_cell.length_c   1.000
_cell.angle_alpha   90.00
_cell.angle_beta   90.00
_cell.angle_gamma   90.00
#
_symmetry.space_group_name_H-M   'P 1'
#
loop_
_entity.id
_entity.type
_entity.pdbx_description
1 polymer ?
#
loop_
_entity_poly.entity_id
_entity_poly.type
_entity_poly.pdbx_seq_one_letter_code
_entity_poly.pdbx_strand_id
1 'polypeptide(L)'
;DEILKIIETWYEVGIEKGFPEEDLRYIKPQATEFKAIIGMNAHALLDWFNVRCCKRAQTEIRDLATKMLRICKEIAPDLFVNAGPQCHLLGYCPENEAQHEECQGKVITKEKALKLLRGYKN
;
A
#
# COMPACT_ATOMS: atom_id res chain seq x y z
N ASP A 1 4.99 23.46 -9.68
CA ASP A 1 6.30 23.90 -10.19
C ASP A 1 6.93 25.01 -9.37
N GLU A 2 6.25 26.13 -9.15
CA GLU A 2 6.82 27.27 -8.40
C GLU A 2 7.20 26.91 -6.95
N ILE A 3 6.34 26.18 -6.24
CA ILE A 3 6.62 25.73 -4.86
C ILE A 3 7.88 24.86 -4.80
N LEU A 4 8.07 23.95 -5.76
CA LEU A 4 9.24 23.07 -5.81
C LEU A 4 10.51 23.89 -6.02
N LYS A 5 10.48 24.85 -6.95
CA LYS A 5 11.61 25.76 -7.17
C LYS A 5 11.96 26.56 -5.92
N ILE A 6 10.96 27.04 -5.18
CA ILE A 6 11.19 27.75 -3.91
C ILE A 6 11.89 26.81 -2.91
N ILE A 7 11.39 25.58 -2.72
CA ILE A 7 12.00 24.62 -1.80
C ILE A 7 13.43 24.28 -2.21
N GLU A 8 13.68 24.08 -3.50
CA GLU A 8 15.02 23.84 -4.06
C GLU A 8 15.96 25.01 -3.79
N THR A 9 15.54 26.24 -4.08
CA THR A 9 16.34 27.44 -3.80
C THR A 9 16.65 27.60 -2.31
N TRP A 10 15.68 27.34 -1.42
CA TRP A 10 15.93 27.38 0.03
C TRP A 10 16.93 26.33 0.48
N TYR A 11 16.91 25.15 -0.12
CA TYR A 11 17.89 24.10 0.13
C TYR A 11 19.28 24.54 -0.31
N GLU A 12 19.42 25.03 -1.55
CA GLU A 12 20.70 25.49 -2.12
C GLU A 12 21.32 26.63 -1.31
N VAL A 13 20.53 27.66 -0.97
CA VAL A 13 20.99 28.78 -0.10
C VAL A 13 21.42 28.27 1.28
N GLY A 14 20.75 27.23 1.79
CA GLY A 14 21.11 26.58 3.04
C GLY A 14 22.50 25.94 2.98
N ILE A 15 22.78 25.21 1.90
CA ILE A 15 24.09 24.59 1.65
C ILE A 15 25.18 25.66 1.53
N GLU A 16 24.94 26.73 0.78
CA GLU A 16 25.90 27.83 0.61
C GLU A 16 26.26 28.52 1.93
N LYS A 17 25.31 28.59 2.87
CA LYS A 17 25.53 29.12 4.22
C LYS A 17 26.19 28.15 5.19
N GLY A 18 26.47 26.92 4.76
CA GLY A 18 27.13 25.90 5.57
C GLY A 18 26.22 25.21 6.58
N PHE A 19 24.89 25.23 6.37
CA PHE A 19 24.00 24.42 7.20
C PHE A 19 24.20 22.92 6.89
N PRO A 20 24.17 22.05 7.91
CA PRO A 20 24.24 20.61 7.70
C PRO A 20 23.05 20.07 6.90
N GLU A 21 23.28 19.08 6.04
CA GLU A 21 22.23 18.48 5.20
C GLU A 21 21.13 17.78 6.02
N GLU A 22 21.46 17.26 7.20
CA GLU A 22 20.51 16.65 8.12
C GLU A 22 19.47 17.62 8.68
N ASP A 23 19.79 18.92 8.70
CA ASP A 23 18.86 19.99 9.07
C ASP A 23 18.10 20.48 7.82
N LEU A 24 18.77 20.57 6.68
CA LEU A 24 18.13 20.96 5.43
C LEU A 24 17.14 19.91 4.91
N ARG A 25 17.20 18.65 5.34
CA ARG A 25 16.20 17.65 4.92
C ARG A 25 14.78 17.96 5.41
N TYR A 26 14.60 18.79 6.45
CA TYR A 26 13.26 19.13 6.96
C TYR A 26 12.42 19.94 5.98
N ILE A 27 13.04 20.61 5.00
CA ILE A 27 12.33 21.33 3.93
C ILE A 27 12.00 20.43 2.73
N LYS A 28 12.59 19.22 2.63
CA LYS A 28 12.35 18.33 1.49
C LYS A 28 10.89 17.85 1.49
N PRO A 29 10.21 17.85 0.33
CA PRO A 29 8.82 17.41 0.24
C PRO A 29 8.72 15.90 0.47
N GLN A 30 7.54 15.43 0.88
CA GLN A 30 7.26 13.99 1.03
C GLN A 30 7.41 13.20 -0.27
N ALA A 31 7.34 13.86 -1.43
CA ALA A 31 7.54 13.26 -2.75
C ALA A 31 9.02 13.05 -3.11
N THR A 32 9.97 13.37 -2.21
CA THR A 32 11.40 13.14 -2.45
C THR A 32 11.67 11.64 -2.62
N GLU A 33 12.30 11.26 -3.73
CA GLU A 33 12.68 9.88 -3.98
C GLU A 33 13.64 9.37 -2.90
N PHE A 34 13.36 8.19 -2.37
CA PHE A 34 14.30 7.43 -1.55
C PHE A 34 14.44 6.03 -2.13
N LYS A 35 15.59 5.41 -1.87
CA LYS A 35 15.87 4.02 -2.25
C LYS A 35 16.05 3.20 -0.99
N ALA A 36 15.42 2.03 -0.95
CA ALA A 36 15.48 1.14 0.19
C ALA A 36 15.71 -0.30 -0.27
N ILE A 37 16.51 -1.04 0.50
CA ILE A 37 16.61 -2.49 0.41
C ILE A 37 15.71 -3.06 1.50
N ILE A 38 14.73 -3.87 1.09
CA ILE A 38 13.71 -4.40 2.00
C ILE A 38 13.81 -5.93 1.99
N GLY A 39 14.08 -6.51 3.15
CA GLY A 39 14.07 -7.96 3.36
C GLY A 39 12.80 -8.40 4.08
N MET A 40 12.02 -9.30 3.47
CA MET A 40 10.80 -9.84 4.05
C MET A 40 10.74 -11.34 3.79
N ASN A 41 10.37 -12.13 4.80
CA ASN A 41 10.05 -13.54 4.59
C ASN A 41 8.68 -13.69 3.90
N ALA A 42 8.35 -14.90 3.47
CA ALA A 42 7.10 -15.17 2.77
C ALA A 42 5.84 -14.79 3.56
N HIS A 43 5.82 -15.07 4.87
CA HIS A 43 4.69 -14.71 5.73
C HIS A 43 4.48 -13.20 5.79
N ALA A 44 5.57 -12.44 6.00
CA ALA A 44 5.53 -10.98 6.00
C ALA A 44 5.13 -10.41 4.63
N LEU A 45 5.54 -11.04 3.53
CA LEU A 45 5.10 -10.67 2.19
C LEU A 45 3.59 -10.89 2.00
N LEU A 46 3.04 -12.01 2.47
CA LEU A 46 1.60 -12.26 2.42
C LEU A 46 0.81 -11.21 3.20
N ASP A 47 1.24 -10.89 4.42
CA ASP A 47 0.64 -9.83 5.24
C ASP A 47 0.74 -8.46 4.57
N TRP A 48 1.89 -8.17 3.96
CA TRP A 48 2.10 -6.95 3.17
C TRP A 48 1.12 -6.84 2.02
N PHE A 49 0.96 -7.90 1.21
CA PHE A 49 0.04 -7.91 0.08
C PHE A 49 -1.42 -7.81 0.52
N ASN A 50 -1.81 -8.46 1.61
CA ASN A 50 -3.16 -8.41 2.18
C ASN A 50 -3.65 -6.98 2.41
N VAL A 51 -2.76 -6.11 2.91
CA VAL A 51 -3.07 -4.71 3.22
C VAL A 51 -2.76 -3.80 2.03
N ARG A 52 -1.57 -3.93 1.42
CA ARG A 52 -1.07 -2.95 0.46
C ARG A 52 -1.60 -3.15 -0.96
N CYS A 53 -2.09 -4.33 -1.32
CA CYS A 53 -2.81 -4.52 -2.58
C CYS A 53 -4.29 -4.09 -2.50
N CYS A 54 -4.80 -3.73 -1.32
CA CYS A 54 -6.18 -3.27 -1.15
C CYS A 54 -6.39 -1.92 -1.85
N LYS A 55 -7.58 -1.70 -2.42
CA LYS A 55 -7.92 -0.41 -3.04
C LYS A 55 -7.92 0.77 -2.07
N ARG A 56 -8.05 0.50 -0.76
CA ARG A 56 -7.94 1.54 0.28
C ARG A 56 -6.51 2.04 0.51
N ALA A 57 -5.51 1.25 0.13
CA ALA A 57 -4.13 1.69 0.27
C ALA A 57 -3.85 2.85 -0.70
N GLN A 58 -2.96 3.76 -0.29
CA GLN A 58 -2.47 4.84 -1.13
C GLN A 58 -1.96 4.30 -2.46
N THR A 59 -2.17 5.05 -3.54
CA THR A 59 -1.94 4.58 -4.91
C THR A 59 -0.49 4.14 -5.13
N GLU A 60 0.46 4.90 -4.60
CA GLU A 60 1.91 4.70 -4.77
C GLU A 60 2.37 3.40 -4.11
N ILE A 61 1.99 3.17 -2.84
CA ILE A 61 2.36 1.94 -2.13
C ILE A 61 1.62 0.72 -2.69
N ARG A 62 0.40 0.92 -3.21
CA ARG A 62 -0.36 -0.15 -3.87
C ARG A 62 0.26 -0.56 -5.19
N ASP A 63 0.74 0.39 -5.99
CA ASP A 63 1.49 0.11 -7.22
C ASP A 63 2.79 -0.65 -6.91
N LEU A 64 3.56 -0.19 -5.91
CA LEU A 64 4.76 -0.89 -5.43
C LEU A 64 4.43 -2.34 -5.01
N ALA A 65 3.43 -2.53 -4.15
CA ALA A 65 3.04 -3.86 -3.68
C ALA A 65 2.54 -4.76 -4.82
N THR A 66 1.84 -4.22 -5.82
CA THR A 66 1.37 -4.97 -6.99
C THR A 66 2.53 -5.44 -7.87
N LYS A 67 3.54 -4.57 -8.08
CA LYS A 67 4.76 -4.94 -8.80
C LYS A 67 5.56 -6.02 -8.06
N MET A 68 5.71 -5.87 -6.74
CA MET A 68 6.34 -6.90 -5.90
C MET A 68 5.60 -8.24 -5.98
N LEU A 69 4.27 -8.23 -5.88
CA LEU A 69 3.43 -9.43 -5.93
C LEU A 69 3.58 -10.17 -7.26
N ARG A 70 3.66 -9.44 -8.39
CA ARG A 70 3.88 -10.03 -9.71
C ARG A 70 5.19 -10.85 -9.74
N ILE A 71 6.29 -10.25 -9.28
CA ILE A 71 7.59 -10.92 -9.23
C ILE A 71 7.52 -12.15 -8.30
N CYS A 72 6.87 -12.02 -7.14
CA CYS A 72 6.72 -13.14 -6.20
C CYS A 72 5.91 -14.31 -6.81
N LYS A 73 4.85 -14.02 -7.56
CA LYS A 73 4.05 -15.03 -8.27
C LYS A 73 4.82 -15.71 -9.40
N GLU A 74 5.73 -14.99 -10.06
CA GLU A 74 6.61 -15.56 -11.09
C GLU A 74 7.66 -16.52 -10.48
N ILE A 75 8.22 -16.18 -9.32
CA ILE A 75 9.29 -16.96 -8.67
C ILE A 75 8.75 -18.16 -7.87
N ALA A 76 7.66 -17.97 -7.12
CA ALA A 76 7.11 -18.97 -6.21
C ALA A 76 5.57 -19.02 -6.31
N PRO A 77 5.02 -19.50 -7.45
CA PRO A 77 3.59 -19.45 -7.74
C PRO A 77 2.75 -20.18 -6.68
N ASP A 78 3.18 -21.35 -6.22
CA ASP A 78 2.43 -22.15 -5.23
C ASP A 78 2.24 -21.42 -3.90
N LEU A 79 3.23 -20.61 -3.51
CA LEU A 79 3.20 -19.85 -2.26
C LEU A 79 2.33 -18.60 -2.36
N PHE A 80 2.30 -17.97 -3.54
CA PHE A 80 1.63 -16.70 -3.76
C PHE A 80 0.36 -16.79 -4.61
N VAL A 81 -0.15 -17.99 -4.91
CA VAL A 81 -1.34 -18.21 -5.75
C VAL A 81 -2.55 -17.39 -5.29
N ASN A 82 -2.81 -17.38 -3.98
CA ASN A 82 -3.91 -16.65 -3.35
C ASN A 82 -3.50 -15.29 -2.77
N ALA A 83 -2.25 -14.87 -2.99
CA ALA A 83 -1.75 -13.60 -2.48
C ALA A 83 -2.36 -12.42 -3.26
N GLY A 84 -2.66 -11.36 -2.53
CA GLY A 84 -3.39 -10.20 -3.01
C GLY A 84 -4.07 -9.48 -1.85
N PRO A 85 -5.07 -8.63 -2.09
CA PRO A 85 -5.81 -7.99 -1.01
C PRO A 85 -6.56 -9.03 -0.17
N GLN A 86 -6.73 -8.75 1.12
CA GLN A 86 -7.30 -9.69 2.08
C GLN A 86 -8.69 -10.25 1.67
N CYS A 87 -9.47 -9.51 0.89
CA CYS A 87 -10.76 -9.97 0.38
C CYS A 87 -10.67 -11.15 -0.60
N HIS A 88 -9.54 -11.33 -1.30
CA HIS A 88 -9.33 -12.49 -2.16
C HIS A 88 -9.14 -13.78 -1.35
N LEU A 89 -8.48 -13.67 -0.19
CA LEU A 89 -8.26 -14.81 0.70
C LEU A 89 -9.52 -15.17 1.50
N LEU A 90 -10.25 -14.17 2.00
CA LEU A 90 -11.42 -14.38 2.86
C LEU A 90 -12.72 -14.64 2.09
N GLY A 91 -12.79 -14.27 0.81
CA GLY A 91 -14.03 -14.29 0.02
C GLY A 91 -15.02 -13.16 0.38
N TYR A 92 -14.67 -12.28 1.32
CA TYR A 92 -15.44 -11.10 1.70
C TYR A 92 -14.50 -9.94 2.08
N CYS A 93 -14.98 -8.71 2.01
CA CYS A 93 -14.25 -7.53 2.46
C CYS A 93 -14.37 -7.39 3.99
N PRO A 94 -13.26 -7.43 4.75
CA PRO A 94 -13.29 -7.30 6.21
C PRO A 94 -13.53 -5.86 6.69
N GLU A 95 -13.41 -4.88 5.79
CA GLU A 95 -13.48 -3.43 6.11
C GLU A 95 -14.91 -2.93 6.36
N ASN A 96 -15.95 -3.74 6.07
CA ASN A 96 -17.36 -3.38 6.26
C ASN A 96 -17.72 -2.00 5.71
N GLU A 97 -18.14 -1.06 6.56
CA GLU A 97 -18.53 0.31 6.19
C GLU A 97 -17.40 1.09 5.54
N ALA A 98 -16.16 0.77 5.90
CA ALA A 98 -14.98 1.43 5.35
C ALA A 98 -14.48 0.77 4.05
N GLN A 99 -15.27 -0.10 3.41
CA GLN A 99 -14.98 -0.67 2.10
C GLN A 99 -14.79 0.44 1.05
N HIS A 100 -13.73 0.32 0.25
CA HIS A 100 -13.45 1.23 -0.86
C HIS A 100 -14.64 1.32 -1.82
N GLU A 101 -14.98 2.53 -2.27
CA GLU A 101 -16.15 2.83 -3.11
C GLU A 101 -16.23 1.92 -4.34
N GLU A 102 -15.12 1.77 -5.08
CA GLU A 102 -15.08 0.91 -6.27
C GLU A 102 -15.32 -0.60 -6.02
N CYS A 103 -15.22 -1.06 -4.76
CA CYS A 103 -15.44 -2.45 -4.37
C CYS A 103 -16.88 -2.72 -3.95
N GLN A 104 -17.65 -1.66 -3.66
CA GLN A 104 -19.05 -1.78 -3.24
C GLN A 104 -19.87 -2.43 -4.35
N GLY A 105 -20.71 -3.40 -3.98
CA GLY A 105 -21.50 -4.20 -4.93
C GLY A 105 -20.73 -5.31 -5.66
N LYS A 106 -19.40 -5.28 -5.70
CA LYS A 106 -18.56 -6.32 -6.30
C LYS A 106 -18.08 -7.36 -5.29
N VAL A 107 -17.75 -6.90 -4.08
CA VAL A 107 -17.28 -7.75 -2.99
C VAL A 107 -18.23 -7.59 -1.81
N ILE A 108 -18.78 -8.71 -1.32
CA ILE A 108 -19.63 -8.72 -0.14
C ILE A 108 -18.83 -8.35 1.12
N THR A 109 -19.43 -7.59 2.05
CA THR A 109 -18.80 -7.29 3.34
C THR A 109 -18.93 -8.45 4.31
N LYS A 110 -18.06 -8.51 5.32
CA LYS A 110 -18.10 -9.52 6.38
C LYS A 110 -19.49 -9.60 7.02
N GLU A 111 -20.09 -8.46 7.35
CA GLU A 111 -21.43 -8.42 7.96
C GLU A 111 -22.52 -9.01 7.07
N LYS A 112 -22.51 -8.68 5.77
CA LYS A 112 -23.47 -9.23 4.82
C LYS A 112 -23.25 -10.74 4.64
N ALA A 113 -22.01 -11.19 4.55
CA ALA A 113 -21.68 -12.61 4.45
C ALA A 113 -22.17 -13.40 5.68
N LEU A 114 -21.96 -12.85 6.90
CA LEU A 114 -22.45 -13.46 8.13
C LEU A 114 -23.98 -13.51 8.19
N LYS A 115 -24.69 -12.48 7.71
CA LYS A 115 -26.15 -12.47 7.62
C LYS A 115 -26.67 -13.57 6.68
N LEU A 116 -26.05 -13.75 5.50
CA LEU A 116 -26.40 -14.81 4.56
C LEU A 116 -26.19 -16.21 5.16
N LEU A 117 -25.05 -16.43 5.83
CA LEU A 117 -24.75 -17.71 6.47
C LEU A 117 -25.74 -18.07 7.58
N ARG A 118 -26.20 -17.08 8.37
CA ARG A 118 -27.22 -17.30 9.39
C ARG A 118 -28.58 -17.67 8.77
N GLY A 119 -28.93 -17.04 7.64
CA GLY A 119 -30.17 -17.35 6.92
C GLY A 119 -30.19 -18.74 6.30
N TYR A 120 -29.04 -19.31 5.94
CA TYR A 120 -28.94 -20.66 5.36
C TYR A 120 -28.95 -21.79 6.42
N LYS A 121 -28.64 -21.47 7.68
CA LYS A 121 -28.65 -22.43 8.79
C LYS A 121 -30.03 -22.65 9.40
N ASN A 122 -31.02 -21.84 9.02
CA ASN A 122 -32.43 -22.00 9.36
C ASN A 122 -33.16 -22.63 8.17
#